data_AF-A0AAW9KLS7-F1
#
_entry.id   AF-A0AAW9KLS7-F1
#
_cell.length_a   1.000
_cell.length_b   1.000
_cell.length_c   1.000
_cell.angle_alpha   90.00
_cell.angle_beta   90.00
_cell.angle_gamma   90.00
#
_symmetry.space_group_name_H-M   'P 1'
#
loop_
_entity.id
_entity.type
_entity.pdbx_description
1 polymer ?
#
loop_
_entity_poly.entity_id
_entity_poly.type
_entity_poly.pdbx_seq_one_letter_code
_entity_poly.pdbx_strand_id
1 'polypeptide(L)'
;PKSVTSPIAIEIANTIGGVPELAAVFSVITGFVGALAGNAFLRKVGIRDELSQGSAMGTAAHGFGTAKCLSESDKQGMFSGLAMGLMGVMTSILFAFMQFIL
;
A
#
# COMPACT_ATOMS: atom_id res chain seq x y z
N PRO A 1 7.60 8.54 -5.93
CA PRO A 1 7.03 7.17 -5.89
C PRO A 1 5.88 7.09 -4.87
N LYS A 2 4.64 7.43 -5.26
CA LYS A 2 3.50 7.54 -4.31
C LYS A 2 2.85 6.20 -3.93
N SER A 3 3.05 5.16 -4.76
CA SER A 3 2.28 3.92 -4.72
C SER A 3 2.99 2.79 -3.96
N VAL A 4 3.92 3.15 -3.08
CA VAL A 4 4.67 2.22 -2.22
C VAL A 4 4.64 2.79 -0.80
N THR A 5 4.95 1.98 0.22
CA THR A 5 5.00 2.44 1.61
C THR A 5 6.04 3.55 1.78
N SER A 6 5.82 4.46 2.73
CA SER A 6 6.67 5.65 2.91
C SER A 6 8.17 5.33 3.02
N PRO A 7 8.62 4.29 3.75
CA PRO A 7 10.05 3.94 3.77
C PRO A 7 10.61 3.57 2.39
N ILE A 8 9.86 2.77 1.63
CA ILE A 8 10.26 2.37 0.26
C ILE A 8 10.23 3.58 -0.68
N ALA A 9 9.24 4.47 -0.52
CA ALA A 9 9.10 5.68 -1.34
C ALA A 9 10.28 6.64 -1.14
N ILE A 10 10.69 6.83 0.11
CA ILE A 10 11.84 7.65 0.51
C ILE A 10 13.11 7.08 -0.12
N GLU A 11 13.33 5.77 0.02
CA GLU A 11 14.54 5.12 -0.51
C GLU A 11 14.63 5.22 -2.03
N ILE A 12 13.55 4.93 -2.75
CA ILE A 12 13.51 5.06 -4.21
C ILE A 12 13.77 6.52 -4.61
N ALA A 13 13.20 7.50 -3.89
CA ALA A 13 13.42 8.91 -4.17
C ALA A 13 14.89 9.32 -3.99
N ASN A 14 15.57 8.82 -2.94
CA ASN A 14 17.01 9.04 -2.74
C ASN A 14 17.82 8.51 -3.92
N THR A 15 17.53 7.29 -4.40
CA THR A 15 18.32 6.64 -5.45
C THR A 15 18.16 7.29 -6.82
N ILE A 16 16.99 7.85 -7.13
CA ILE A 16 16.71 8.46 -8.44
C ILE A 16 16.91 10.00 -8.47
N GLY A 17 17.43 10.59 -7.39
CA GLY A 17 17.63 12.05 -7.28
C GLY A 17 16.34 12.86 -7.09
N GLY A 18 15.29 12.24 -6.55
CA GLY A 18 14.03 12.91 -6.18
C GLY A 18 14.10 13.61 -4.81
N VAL A 19 12.96 14.17 -4.38
CA VAL A 19 12.81 14.83 -3.06
C VAL A 19 12.12 13.85 -2.08
N PRO A 20 12.86 13.28 -1.10
CA PRO A 20 12.33 12.25 -0.20
C PRO A 20 11.14 12.70 0.65
N GLU A 21 11.15 13.97 1.07
CA GLU A 21 10.10 14.57 1.89
C GLU A 21 8.77 14.61 1.12
N LEU A 22 8.81 14.98 -0.16
CA LEU A 22 7.62 14.97 -1.02
C LEU A 22 7.14 13.53 -1.28
N ALA A 23 8.05 12.59 -1.48
CA ALA A 23 7.69 11.18 -1.66
C ALA A 23 6.96 10.62 -0.42
N ALA A 24 7.44 10.95 0.78
CA ALA A 24 6.80 10.58 2.03
C ALA A 24 5.40 11.19 2.18
N VAL A 25 5.27 12.50 1.94
CA VAL A 25 3.99 13.22 2.05
C VAL A 25 2.95 12.65 1.09
N PHE A 26 3.30 12.50 -0.19
CA PHE A 26 2.35 11.95 -1.16
C PHE A 26 1.98 10.50 -0.85
N SER A 27 2.93 9.67 -0.40
CA SER A 27 2.65 8.29 0.04
C SER A 27 1.59 8.27 1.15
N VAL A 28 1.78 9.08 2.20
CA VAL A 28 0.87 9.18 3.34
C VAL A 28 -0.52 9.65 2.91
N ILE A 29 -0.61 10.73 2.14
CA ILE A 29 -1.90 11.27 1.67
C ILE A 29 -2.66 10.21 0.86
N THR A 30 -1.97 9.54 -0.07
CA THR A 30 -2.60 8.53 -0.93
C THR A 30 -3.11 7.35 -0.10
N GLY A 31 -2.31 6.87 0.86
CA GLY A 31 -2.71 5.80 1.78
C GLY A 31 -3.88 6.18 2.68
N PHE A 32 -3.87 7.40 3.22
CA PHE A 32 -4.93 7.92 4.07
C PHE A 32 -6.26 8.05 3.33
N VAL A 33 -6.26 8.62 2.12
CA VAL A 33 -7.47 8.72 1.28
C VAL A 33 -8.02 7.32 0.94
N GLY A 34 -7.12 6.38 0.60
CA GLY A 34 -7.50 4.99 0.37
C GLY A 34 -8.14 4.33 1.59
N ALA A 35 -7.63 4.60 2.80
CA ALA A 35 -8.21 4.08 4.04
C ALA A 35 -9.59 4.68 4.36
N LEU A 36 -9.82 5.96 4.03
CA LEU A 36 -11.12 6.61 4.25
C LEU A 36 -12.21 6.09 3.32
N ALA A 37 -11.90 5.91 2.03
CA ALA A 37 -12.90 5.66 1.01
C ALA A 37 -12.90 4.23 0.45
N GLY A 38 -11.78 3.49 0.57
CA GLY A 38 -11.55 2.25 -0.16
C GLY A 38 -12.56 1.15 0.19
N ASN A 39 -12.73 0.84 1.48
CA ASN A 39 -13.67 -0.22 1.87
C ASN A 39 -15.13 0.13 1.54
N ALA A 40 -15.50 1.40 1.71
CA ALA A 40 -16.83 1.89 1.34
C ALA A 40 -17.07 1.78 -0.18
N PHE A 41 -16.06 2.14 -0.98
CA PHE A 41 -16.10 1.99 -2.43
C PHE A 41 -16.25 0.52 -2.85
N LEU A 42 -15.43 -0.39 -2.28
CA LEU A 42 -15.50 -1.83 -2.56
C LEU A 42 -16.89 -2.41 -2.26
N ARG A 43 -17.47 -2.06 -1.11
CA ARG A 43 -18.84 -2.47 -0.75
C ARG A 43 -19.89 -1.90 -1.70
N LYS A 44 -19.71 -0.66 -2.19
CA LYS A 44 -20.63 -0.01 -3.13
C LYS A 44 -20.64 -0.69 -4.50
N VAL A 45 -19.49 -1.18 -4.98
CA VAL A 45 -19.39 -1.95 -6.23
C VAL A 45 -19.72 -3.44 -6.06
N GLY A 46 -20.22 -3.85 -4.89
CA GLY A 46 -20.69 -5.21 -4.64
C GLY A 46 -19.65 -6.17 -4.06
N ILE A 47 -18.40 -5.75 -3.85
CA ILE A 47 -17.37 -6.57 -3.24
C ILE A 47 -17.59 -6.57 -1.73
N ARG A 48 -18.03 -7.70 -1.17
CA ARG A 48 -18.34 -7.85 0.27
C ARG A 48 -17.47 -8.88 0.98
N ASP A 49 -16.78 -9.72 0.21
CA ASP A 49 -15.90 -10.75 0.72
C ASP A 49 -14.68 -10.14 1.44
N GLU A 50 -14.36 -10.69 2.61
CA GLU A 50 -13.33 -10.16 3.50
C GLU A 50 -11.91 -10.33 2.93
N LEU A 51 -11.66 -11.44 2.22
CA LEU A 51 -10.38 -11.68 1.56
C LEU A 51 -10.15 -10.66 0.45
N SER A 52 -11.17 -10.45 -0.39
CA SER A 52 -11.13 -9.51 -1.50
C SER A 52 -10.95 -8.07 -1.02
N GLN A 53 -11.69 -7.65 0.02
CA GLN A 53 -11.56 -6.33 0.61
C GLN A 53 -10.20 -6.12 1.27
N GLY A 54 -9.76 -7.07 2.11
CA GLY A 54 -8.46 -6.99 2.77
C GLY A 54 -7.32 -6.89 1.75
N SER A 55 -7.29 -7.80 0.76
CA SER A 55 -6.22 -7.83 -0.25
C SER A 55 -6.16 -6.54 -1.08
N ALA A 56 -7.32 -5.99 -1.48
CA ALA A 56 -7.38 -4.74 -2.22
C ALA A 56 -6.92 -3.54 -1.38
N MET A 57 -7.34 -3.46 -0.11
CA MET A 57 -6.95 -2.38 0.79
C MET A 57 -5.46 -2.42 1.12
N GLY A 58 -4.90 -3.60 1.35
CA GLY A 58 -3.48 -3.78 1.67
C GLY A 58 -2.54 -3.42 0.52
N THR A 59 -2.94 -3.73 -0.71
CA THR A 59 -2.17 -3.37 -1.92
C THR A 59 -2.33 -1.90 -2.31
N ALA A 60 -3.53 -1.33 -2.22
CA ALA A 60 -3.80 0.02 -2.72
C ALA A 60 -3.51 1.13 -1.69
N ALA A 61 -3.80 0.89 -0.41
CA ALA A 61 -3.72 1.87 0.66
C ALA A 61 -2.67 1.52 1.74
N HIS A 62 -1.91 0.45 1.52
CA HIS A 62 -0.75 0.06 2.32
C HIS A 62 -1.06 -0.03 3.83
N GLY A 63 -0.23 0.59 4.68
CA GLY A 63 -0.38 0.55 6.14
C GLY A 63 -1.66 1.20 6.64
N PHE A 64 -2.08 2.33 6.05
CA PHE A 64 -3.33 2.99 6.44
C PHE A 64 -4.55 2.13 6.09
N GLY A 65 -4.57 1.53 4.90
CA GLY A 65 -5.62 0.59 4.51
C GLY A 65 -5.67 -0.64 5.42
N THR A 66 -4.50 -1.17 5.76
CA THR A 66 -4.38 -2.33 6.67
C THR A 66 -4.87 -2.01 8.08
N ALA A 67 -4.49 -0.86 8.64
CA ALA A 67 -4.99 -0.41 9.94
C ALA A 67 -6.51 -0.21 9.95
N LYS A 68 -7.07 0.29 8.85
CA LYS A 68 -8.51 0.43 8.68
C LYS A 68 -9.21 -0.93 8.62
N CYS A 69 -8.69 -1.88 7.85
CA CYS A 69 -9.22 -3.24 7.77
C CYS A 69 -9.15 -3.95 9.13
N LEU A 70 -8.04 -3.86 9.85
CA LEU A 70 -7.89 -4.35 11.23
C LEU A 70 -8.94 -3.77 12.18
N SER A 71 -9.30 -2.50 12.01
CA SER A 71 -10.32 -1.85 12.82
C SER A 71 -11.75 -2.29 12.47
N GLU A 72 -11.98 -2.88 11.29
CA GLU A 72 -13.30 -3.34 10.84
C GLU A 72 -13.50 -4.85 10.99
N SER A 73 -12.46 -5.66 10.77
CA SER A 73 -12.50 -7.12 10.87
C SER A 73 -11.09 -7.69 10.97
N ASP A 74 -10.88 -8.62 11.92
CA ASP A 74 -9.63 -9.36 12.06
C ASP A 74 -9.26 -10.09 10.76
N LYS A 75 -10.25 -10.68 10.07
CA LYS A 75 -10.00 -11.45 8.84
C LYS A 75 -9.60 -10.55 7.68
N GLN A 76 -10.27 -9.39 7.51
CA GLN A 76 -9.85 -8.41 6.51
C GLN A 76 -8.45 -7.88 6.80
N GLY A 77 -8.18 -7.57 8.07
CA GLY A 77 -6.88 -7.11 8.55
C GLY A 77 -5.76 -8.09 8.22
N MET A 78 -6.00 -9.39 8.47
CA MET A 78 -5.05 -10.47 8.15
C MET A 78 -4.70 -10.51 6.66
N PHE A 79 -5.71 -10.53 5.77
CA PHE A 79 -5.47 -10.56 4.32
C PHE A 79 -4.83 -9.27 3.81
N SER A 80 -5.20 -8.12 4.38
CA SER A 80 -4.58 -6.84 4.06
C SER A 80 -3.10 -6.79 4.46
N GLY A 81 -2.76 -7.28 5.65
CA GLY A 81 -1.38 -7.36 6.12
C GLY A 81 -0.52 -8.28 5.24
N LEU A 82 -1.07 -9.45 4.87
CA LEU A 82 -0.39 -10.38 3.96
C LEU A 82 -0.15 -9.75 2.58
N ALA A 83 -1.17 -9.10 2.01
CA ALA A 83 -1.07 -8.44 0.72
C ALA A 83 -0.05 -7.28 0.74
N MET A 84 -0.04 -6.46 1.80
CA MET A 84 0.93 -5.39 1.99
C MET A 84 2.36 -5.93 2.11
N GLY A 85 2.56 -7.00 2.89
CA GLY A 85 3.86 -7.64 3.06
C GLY A 85 4.40 -8.20 1.74
N LEU A 86 3.55 -8.92 0.99
CA LEU A 86 3.91 -9.47 -0.31
C LEU A 86 4.25 -8.36 -1.32
N MET A 87 3.48 -7.28 -1.35
CA MET A 87 3.75 -6.11 -2.20
C MET A 87 5.11 -5.49 -1.86
N GLY A 88 5.46 -5.38 -0.58
CA GLY A 88 6.77 -4.92 -0.14
C GLY A 88 7.91 -5.79 -0.67
N VAL A 89 7.81 -7.11 -0.53
CA VAL A 89 8.81 -8.06 -1.06
C VAL A 89 8.93 -7.94 -2.58
N MET A 90 7.81 -7.93 -3.30
CA MET A 90 7.79 -7.82 -4.76
C MET A 90 8.40 -6.51 -5.26
N THR A 91 8.07 -5.40 -4.62
CA THR A 91 8.62 -4.08 -4.98
C THR A 91 10.12 -4.03 -4.75
N SER A 92 10.61 -4.56 -3.62
CA SER A 92 12.04 -4.61 -3.32
C SER A 92 12.82 -5.45 -4.33
N ILE A 93 12.31 -6.63 -4.69
CA ILE A 93 12.92 -7.49 -5.71
C ILE A 93 12.95 -6.79 -7.07
N LEU A 94 11.84 -6.17 -7.46
CA LEU A 94 11.73 -5.48 -8.75
C LEU A 94 12.69 -4.28 -8.83
N PHE A 95 12.79 -3.50 -7.75
CA PHE A 95 13.72 -2.39 -7.66
C PHE A 95 15.18 -2.85 -7.75
N ALA A 96 15.55 -3.89 -6.99
CA ALA A 96 16.89 -4.47 -7.05
C ALA A 96 17.23 -5.01 -8.44
N PHE A 97 16.27 -5.65 -9.11
CA PHE A 97 16.43 -6.15 -10.47
C PHE A 97 16.60 -5.02 -11.50
N MET A 98 15.82 -3.95 -11.40
CA MET A 98 16.00 -2.76 -12.26
C MET A 98 17.40 -2.16 -12.09
N GLN A 99 17.90 -2.06 -10.86
CA GLN A 99 19.23 -1.54 -10.57
C GLN A 99 20.37 -2.46 -11.06
N PHE A 100 20.10 -3.76 -11.23
CA PHE A 100 21.09 -4.70 -11.78
C PHE A 100 21.23 -4.58 -13.31
N ILE A 101 20.17 -4.17 -14.01
CA ILE A 101 20.17 -4.05 -15.48
C ILE A 101 20.69 -2.69 -15.96
N LEU A 102 20.40 -1.61 -15.21
CA LEU A 102 20.80 -0.23 -15.50
C LEU A 102 22.21 0.06 -14.99
#